data_AF-A0A7W1I3G5-F1
#
_entry.id   AF-A0A7W1I3G5-F1
#
_cell.length_a   1.000
_cell.length_b   1.000
_cell.length_c   1.000
_cell.angle_alpha   90.00
_cell.angle_beta   90.00
_cell.angle_gamma   90.00
#
_symmetry.space_group_name_H-M   'P 1'
#
loop_
_entity.id
_entity.type
_entity.pdbx_description
1 polymer ?
#
loop_
_entity_poly.entity_id
_entity_poly.type
_entity_poly.pdbx_seq_one_letter_code
_entity_poly.pdbx_strand_id
1 'polypeptide(L)'
;MSSFGDRVRRLRESAWLTQAELAERAGVSERTISDLERGLRSSVYPSTARALAEALGIHRGEFLEFVRTARPTRRHAAVQESITAAIPQPMTGMLGRDEELAAVRDLVRRPEVRLATILGPGGIGKTRLALELARSEDAAFGNAVHFVDLAPVDDPAHVRDAIGTALGVQPDSVDVMAAIRSRLSSGPALLVLDTFEHLARAAPIIADLLAMCPTLTVVVTSRSPLRLRGEHQVELGPLSIDGAGAALDLFLQRARAARPQLAGADAMGFIREICAALD
;
A
#
# COMPACT_ATOMS: atom_id res chain seq x y z
N MET A 1 -22.64 11.40 -20.31
CA MET A 1 -21.48 12.24 -19.90
C MET A 1 -20.27 11.73 -20.66
N SER A 2 -19.51 12.62 -21.29
CA SER A 2 -18.25 12.26 -21.97
C SER A 2 -17.30 11.57 -20.99
N SER A 3 -16.67 10.45 -21.38
CA SER A 3 -15.67 9.82 -20.51
C SER A 3 -14.42 10.70 -20.40
N PHE A 4 -13.58 10.45 -19.38
CA PHE A 4 -12.30 11.13 -19.24
C PHE A 4 -11.40 10.89 -20.47
N GLY A 5 -11.38 9.65 -20.98
CA GLY A 5 -10.68 9.28 -22.21
C GLY A 5 -11.14 10.07 -23.44
N ASP A 6 -12.46 10.26 -23.61
CA ASP A 6 -13.00 11.07 -24.71
C ASP A 6 -12.59 12.55 -24.60
N ARG A 7 -12.46 13.06 -23.36
CA ARG A 7 -12.00 14.44 -23.12
C ARG A 7 -10.52 14.59 -23.45
N VAL A 8 -9.68 13.65 -23.05
CA VAL A 8 -8.24 13.60 -23.41
C VAL A 8 -8.08 13.56 -24.93
N ARG A 9 -8.81 12.67 -25.61
CA ARG A 9 -8.77 12.55 -27.08
C ARG A 9 -9.11 13.86 -27.79
N ARG A 10 -10.23 14.50 -27.42
CA ARG A 10 -10.66 15.76 -28.04
C ARG A 10 -9.66 16.88 -27.84
N LEU A 11 -9.11 17.01 -26.63
CA LEU A 11 -8.11 18.04 -26.32
C LEU A 11 -6.80 17.79 -27.06
N ARG A 12 -6.35 16.53 -27.13
CA ARG A 12 -5.17 16.13 -27.90
C ARG A 12 -5.32 16.47 -29.38
N GLU A 13 -6.45 16.12 -29.98
CA GLU A 13 -6.75 16.42 -31.39
C GLU A 13 -6.82 17.94 -31.63
N SER A 14 -7.42 18.70 -30.71
CA SER A 14 -7.46 20.17 -30.80
C SER A 14 -6.09 20.85 -30.65
N ALA A 15 -5.17 20.19 -29.93
CA ALA A 15 -3.79 20.62 -29.74
C ALA A 15 -2.84 20.11 -30.84
N TRP A 16 -3.36 19.41 -31.87
CA TRP A 16 -2.60 18.82 -32.97
C TRP A 16 -1.49 17.86 -32.53
N LEU A 17 -1.73 17.09 -31.47
CA LEU A 17 -0.77 16.11 -30.95
C LEU A 17 -1.14 14.69 -31.36
N THR A 18 -0.13 13.90 -31.71
CA THR A 18 -0.23 12.44 -31.78
C THR A 18 -0.27 11.84 -30.37
N GLN A 19 -0.68 10.56 -30.25
CA GLN A 19 -0.66 9.86 -28.96
C GLN A 19 0.77 9.77 -28.40
N ALA A 20 1.77 9.54 -29.26
CA ALA A 20 3.18 9.51 -28.92
C ALA A 20 3.69 10.87 -28.39
N GLU A 21 3.36 11.98 -29.08
CA GLU A 21 3.79 13.32 -28.65
C GLU A 21 3.14 13.76 -27.34
N LEU A 22 1.85 13.43 -27.12
CA LEU A 22 1.20 13.69 -25.84
C LEU A 22 1.84 12.87 -24.72
N ALA A 23 2.14 11.59 -25.00
CA ALA A 23 2.76 10.70 -24.03
C ALA A 23 4.16 11.20 -23.63
N GLU A 24 4.97 11.60 -24.60
CA GLU A 24 6.30 12.19 -24.38
C GLU A 24 6.21 13.47 -23.55
N ARG A 25 5.31 14.40 -23.91
CA ARG A 25 5.13 15.66 -23.17
C ARG A 25 4.62 15.47 -21.75
N ALA A 26 3.77 14.47 -21.52
CA ALA A 26 3.21 14.17 -20.21
C ALA A 26 4.07 13.19 -19.39
N GLY A 27 5.20 12.71 -19.92
CA GLY A 27 6.07 11.75 -19.23
C GLY A 27 5.41 10.39 -18.97
N VAL A 28 4.49 9.96 -19.83
CA VAL A 28 3.79 8.66 -19.73
C VAL A 28 4.05 7.80 -20.97
N SER A 29 3.67 6.53 -20.92
CA SER A 29 3.77 5.67 -22.11
C SER A 29 2.67 5.97 -23.13
N GLU A 30 2.97 5.84 -24.42
CA GLU A 30 1.98 5.95 -25.51
C GLU A 30 0.81 4.97 -25.31
N ARG A 31 1.11 3.77 -24.79
CA ARG A 31 0.10 2.78 -24.40
C ARG A 31 -0.88 3.31 -23.36
N THR A 32 -0.43 4.12 -22.41
CA THR A 32 -1.31 4.74 -21.40
C THR A 32 -2.32 5.69 -22.04
N ILE A 33 -1.89 6.48 -23.03
CA ILE A 33 -2.77 7.36 -23.81
C ILE A 33 -3.76 6.54 -24.64
N SER A 34 -3.29 5.51 -25.34
CA SER A 34 -4.15 4.60 -26.11
C SER A 34 -5.22 3.93 -25.22
N ASP A 35 -4.83 3.39 -24.07
CA ASP A 35 -5.75 2.69 -23.17
C ASP A 35 -6.80 3.64 -22.56
N LEU A 36 -6.41 4.89 -22.30
CA LEU A 36 -7.32 5.95 -21.87
C LEU A 36 -8.36 6.28 -22.95
N GLU A 37 -7.92 6.58 -24.17
CA GLU A 37 -8.81 7.00 -25.26
C GLU A 37 -9.75 5.89 -25.75
N ARG A 38 -9.34 4.63 -25.57
CA ARG A 38 -10.17 3.45 -25.88
C ARG A 38 -11.11 3.07 -24.73
N GLY A 39 -11.06 3.77 -23.60
CA GLY A 39 -11.85 3.48 -22.42
C GLY A 39 -11.45 2.18 -21.70
N LEU A 40 -10.32 1.57 -22.06
CA LEU A 40 -9.73 0.43 -21.35
C LEU A 40 -9.23 0.84 -19.95
N ARG A 41 -8.92 2.14 -19.79
CA ARG A 41 -8.58 2.78 -18.52
C ARG A 41 -9.43 4.03 -18.33
N SER A 42 -10.31 4.03 -17.33
CA SER A 42 -11.25 5.13 -17.08
C SER A 42 -10.75 6.17 -16.08
N SER A 43 -9.62 5.92 -15.43
CA SER A 43 -9.02 6.81 -14.43
C SER A 43 -7.49 6.79 -14.46
N VAL A 44 -6.90 7.90 -14.06
CA VAL A 44 -5.45 8.05 -13.90
C VAL A 44 -5.14 8.67 -12.54
N TYR A 45 -3.91 8.46 -12.07
CA TYR A 45 -3.44 9.09 -10.85
C TYR A 45 -3.48 10.62 -10.98
N PRO A 46 -3.71 11.37 -9.89
CA PRO A 46 -3.77 12.83 -9.92
C PRO A 46 -2.51 13.48 -10.52
N SER A 47 -1.32 12.91 -10.28
CA SER A 47 -0.06 13.34 -10.89
C SER A 47 -0.07 13.22 -12.41
N THR A 48 -0.47 12.05 -12.92
CA THR A 48 -0.66 11.81 -14.36
C THR A 48 -1.73 12.72 -14.96
N ALA A 49 -2.84 12.97 -14.24
CA ALA A 49 -3.86 13.90 -14.68
C ALA A 49 -3.33 15.34 -14.79
N ARG A 50 -2.47 15.76 -13.86
CA ARG A 50 -1.80 17.07 -13.91
C ARG A 50 -0.81 17.15 -15.07
N ALA A 51 0.04 16.14 -15.24
CA ALA A 51 1.00 16.09 -16.36
C ALA A 51 0.29 16.10 -17.73
N LEU A 52 -0.82 15.38 -17.87
CA LEU A 52 -1.68 15.43 -19.05
C LEU A 52 -2.31 16.82 -19.25
N ALA A 53 -2.79 17.44 -18.18
CA ALA A 53 -3.38 18.78 -18.26
C ALA A 53 -2.35 19.83 -18.67
N GLU A 54 -1.13 19.76 -18.14
CA GLU A 54 -0.01 20.63 -18.54
C GLU A 54 0.41 20.39 -19.99
N ALA A 55 0.57 19.13 -20.39
CA ALA A 55 0.93 18.77 -21.77
C ALA A 55 -0.13 19.18 -22.81
N LEU A 56 -1.41 19.23 -22.39
CA LEU A 56 -2.55 19.68 -23.19
C LEU A 56 -2.78 21.20 -23.12
N GLY A 57 -1.94 21.96 -22.39
CA GLY A 57 -2.07 23.41 -22.27
C GLY A 57 -3.32 23.87 -21.52
N ILE A 58 -3.87 23.04 -20.64
CA ILE A 58 -5.05 23.36 -19.83
C ILE A 58 -4.61 24.30 -18.70
N HIS A 59 -4.99 25.58 -18.78
CA HIS A 59 -4.68 26.59 -17.78
C HIS A 59 -5.90 26.93 -16.88
N ARG A 60 -5.67 27.77 -15.85
CA ARG A 60 -6.57 28.03 -14.70
C ARG A 60 -8.07 28.12 -15.07
N GLY A 61 -8.90 27.45 -14.26
CA GLY A 61 -10.36 27.33 -14.42
C GLY A 61 -10.76 25.91 -14.80
N GLU A 62 -10.20 25.39 -15.90
CA GLU A 62 -10.53 24.07 -16.45
C GLU A 62 -9.62 22.95 -15.91
N PHE A 63 -8.41 23.30 -15.45
CA PHE A 63 -7.44 22.36 -14.89
C PHE A 63 -8.01 21.54 -13.72
N LEU A 64 -8.71 22.22 -12.79
CA LEU A 64 -9.31 21.57 -11.63
C LEU A 64 -10.42 20.62 -12.03
N GLU A 65 -11.22 20.97 -13.04
CA GLU A 65 -12.29 20.12 -13.54
C GLU A 65 -11.72 18.89 -14.26
N PHE A 66 -10.71 19.09 -15.09
CA PHE A 66 -10.01 18.03 -15.82
C PHE A 66 -9.43 16.97 -14.85
N VAL A 67 -8.66 17.41 -13.85
CA VAL A 67 -8.07 16.54 -12.83
C VAL A 67 -9.14 15.84 -11.97
N ARG A 68 -10.28 16.48 -11.70
CA ARG A 68 -11.40 15.85 -10.97
C ARG A 68 -12.07 14.75 -11.78
N THR A 69 -12.24 14.94 -13.09
CA THR A 69 -12.82 13.92 -13.98
C THR A 69 -11.89 12.73 -14.22
N ALA A 70 -10.59 12.91 -14.01
CA ALA A 70 -9.56 11.87 -14.10
C ALA A 70 -9.57 10.88 -12.92
N ARG A 71 -10.22 11.24 -11.81
CA ARG A 71 -10.23 10.41 -10.58
C ARG A 71 -10.99 9.09 -10.80
N PRO A 72 -10.60 8.00 -10.14
CA PRO A 72 -11.47 6.84 -10.01
C PRO A 72 -12.82 7.31 -9.46
N THR A 73 -13.89 6.93 -10.15
CA THR A 73 -15.25 7.36 -9.84
C THR A 73 -15.60 6.88 -8.44
N ARG A 74 -15.47 7.77 -7.44
CA ARG A 74 -15.92 7.50 -6.06
C ARG A 74 -17.44 7.44 -6.09
N ARG A 75 -17.97 6.22 -6.01
CA ARG A 75 -19.36 5.96 -5.59
C ARG A 75 -19.54 6.14 -4.06
N HIS A 76 -18.53 6.63 -3.35
CA HIS A 76 -18.57 6.98 -1.93
C HIS A 76 -17.94 8.35 -1.70
N ALA A 77 -18.74 9.40 -1.91
CA ALA A 77 -18.41 10.77 -1.54
C ALA A 77 -19.60 11.35 -0.76
N ALA A 78 -19.80 10.85 0.44
CA ALA A 78 -20.55 11.52 1.49
C ALA A 78 -20.05 10.97 2.82
N VAL A 79 -19.10 11.68 3.42
CA VAL A 79 -18.93 12.03 4.85
C VAL A 79 -17.48 12.51 4.95
N GLN A 80 -17.33 13.82 4.85
CA GLN A 80 -16.08 14.54 5.03
C GLN A 80 -16.05 15.01 6.48
N GLU A 81 -15.51 14.16 7.36
CA GLU A 81 -14.94 14.57 8.64
C GLU A 81 -13.56 13.91 8.73
N SER A 82 -12.67 14.44 9.56
CA SER A 82 -11.28 14.03 9.73
C SER A 82 -11.16 12.54 10.09
N ILE A 83 -11.09 11.67 9.08
CA ILE A 83 -10.86 10.23 9.25
C ILE A 83 -9.42 9.98 8.80
N THR A 84 -8.52 9.81 9.79
CA THR A 84 -7.34 8.97 9.59
C THR A 84 -7.83 7.68 8.95
N ALA A 85 -7.30 7.31 7.78
CA ALA A 85 -7.77 6.13 7.05
C ALA A 85 -7.73 4.91 8.00
N ALA A 86 -8.91 4.38 8.34
CA ALA A 86 -9.01 3.31 9.32
C ALA A 86 -8.20 2.10 8.84
N ILE A 87 -7.41 1.52 9.75
CA ILE A 87 -6.60 0.33 9.44
C ILE A 87 -7.55 -0.79 8.97
N PRO A 88 -7.31 -1.41 7.80
CA PRO A 88 -8.18 -2.46 7.28
C PRO A 88 -8.40 -3.59 8.29
N GLN A 89 -9.63 -4.10 8.37
CA GLN A 89 -9.98 -5.23 9.23
C GLN A 89 -10.06 -6.51 8.41
N PRO A 90 -9.14 -7.47 8.61
CA PRO A 90 -9.23 -8.77 7.98
C PRO A 90 -10.52 -9.49 8.38
N MET A 91 -11.15 -10.18 7.42
CA MET A 91 -12.38 -10.94 7.65
C MET A 91 -12.16 -12.23 8.46
N THR A 92 -10.91 -12.63 8.67
CA THR A 92 -10.53 -13.83 9.42
C THR A 92 -9.48 -13.51 10.49
N GLY A 93 -9.50 -14.28 11.58
CA GLY A 93 -8.46 -14.24 12.60
C GLY A 93 -7.06 -14.56 12.04
N MET A 94 -6.03 -14.11 12.74
CA MET A 94 -4.65 -14.53 12.49
C MET A 94 -4.42 -15.87 13.23
N LEU A 95 -3.69 -16.79 12.61
CA LEU A 95 -3.39 -18.11 13.16
C LEU A 95 -1.88 -18.32 13.20
N GLY A 96 -1.36 -18.77 14.36
CA GLY A 96 0.01 -19.24 14.52
C GLY A 96 1.11 -18.21 14.24
N ARG A 97 0.84 -16.93 14.53
CA ARG A 97 1.81 -15.82 14.35
C ARG A 97 1.98 -14.97 15.60
N ASP A 98 1.64 -15.53 16.76
CA ASP A 98 1.63 -14.79 18.03
C ASP A 98 3.06 -14.43 18.48
N GLU A 99 4.01 -15.34 18.25
CA GLU A 99 5.42 -15.13 18.57
C GLU A 99 6.05 -14.05 17.68
N GLU A 100 5.83 -14.12 16.36
CA GLU A 100 6.33 -13.10 15.44
C GLU A 100 5.67 -11.75 15.67
N LEU A 101 4.37 -11.72 15.99
CA LEU A 101 3.70 -10.49 16.37
C LEU A 101 4.31 -9.90 17.64
N ALA A 102 4.52 -10.71 18.68
CA ALA A 102 5.16 -10.26 19.92
C ALA A 102 6.58 -9.73 19.65
N ALA A 103 7.37 -10.43 18.84
CA ALA A 103 8.72 -10.02 18.48
C ALA A 103 8.75 -8.67 17.75
N VAL A 104 7.85 -8.46 16.77
CA VAL A 104 7.77 -7.17 16.05
C VAL A 104 7.27 -6.06 16.98
N ARG A 105 6.29 -6.34 17.86
CA ARG A 105 5.80 -5.36 18.85
C ARG A 105 6.89 -4.91 19.80
N ASP A 106 7.64 -5.86 20.35
CA ASP A 106 8.76 -5.58 21.25
C ASP A 106 9.87 -4.81 20.53
N LEU A 107 10.05 -5.05 19.23
CA LEU A 107 11.02 -4.36 18.41
C LEU A 107 10.61 -2.90 18.16
N VAL A 108 9.38 -2.62 17.73
CA VAL A 108 8.93 -1.25 17.38
C VAL A 108 8.77 -0.34 18.59
N ARG A 109 8.66 -0.90 19.79
CA ARG A 109 8.58 -0.15 21.06
C ARG A 109 9.94 0.32 21.59
N ARG A 110 11.05 -0.19 21.04
CA ARG A 110 12.39 0.22 21.45
C ARG A 110 12.72 1.60 20.89
N PRO A 111 13.08 2.60 21.71
CA PRO A 111 13.35 3.96 21.24
C PRO A 111 14.44 4.06 20.17
N GLU A 112 15.43 3.17 20.21
CA GLU A 112 16.53 3.11 19.26
C GLU A 112 16.18 2.44 17.92
N VAL A 113 15.06 1.69 17.86
CA VAL A 113 14.62 1.00 16.65
C VAL A 113 13.59 1.81 15.91
N ARG A 114 13.97 2.29 14.72
CA ARG A 114 13.14 3.19 13.92
C ARG A 114 12.78 2.63 12.54
N LEU A 115 13.40 1.53 12.14
CA LEU A 115 13.10 0.83 10.90
C LEU A 115 13.10 -0.68 11.13
N ALA A 116 11.98 -1.32 10.85
CA ALA A 116 11.86 -2.77 10.82
C ALA A 116 11.28 -3.25 9.49
N THR A 117 11.80 -4.36 8.98
CA THR A 117 11.34 -4.98 7.73
C THR A 117 10.88 -6.39 8.02
N ILE A 118 9.58 -6.64 7.82
CA ILE A 118 8.99 -7.97 7.84
C ILE A 118 9.28 -8.62 6.48
N LEU A 119 10.09 -9.67 6.51
CA LEU A 119 10.59 -10.37 5.33
C LEU A 119 9.95 -11.73 5.16
N GLY A 120 9.84 -12.18 3.92
CA GLY A 120 9.41 -13.53 3.59
C GLY A 120 8.80 -13.63 2.20
N PRO A 121 8.56 -14.86 1.72
CA PRO A 121 8.03 -15.11 0.39
C PRO A 121 6.58 -14.59 0.21
N GLY A 122 6.10 -14.60 -1.02
CA GLY A 122 4.70 -14.29 -1.32
C GLY A 122 3.75 -15.25 -0.58
N GLY A 123 2.63 -14.75 -0.07
CA GLY A 123 1.62 -15.58 0.61
C GLY A 123 1.95 -16.02 2.04
N ILE A 124 3.16 -15.76 2.56
CA ILE A 124 3.59 -16.21 3.91
C ILE A 124 2.84 -15.54 5.09
N GLY A 125 2.09 -14.46 4.82
CA GLY A 125 1.28 -13.74 5.81
C GLY A 125 1.83 -12.38 6.28
N LYS A 126 2.83 -11.80 5.61
CA LYS A 126 3.41 -10.48 6.00
C LYS A 126 2.37 -9.39 6.18
N THR A 127 1.46 -9.21 5.21
CA THR A 127 0.36 -8.22 5.27
C THR A 127 -0.56 -8.49 6.46
N ARG A 128 -0.86 -9.76 6.76
CA ARG A 128 -1.74 -10.12 7.89
C ARG A 128 -1.10 -9.75 9.22
N LEU A 129 0.21 -9.99 9.36
CA LEU A 129 0.99 -9.62 10.52
C LEU A 129 1.10 -8.10 10.68
N ALA A 130 1.37 -7.39 9.58
CA ALA A 130 1.50 -5.93 9.56
C ALA A 130 0.18 -5.22 9.94
N LEU A 131 -0.96 -5.74 9.49
CA LEU A 131 -2.28 -5.24 9.89
C LEU A 131 -2.55 -5.49 11.38
N GLU A 132 -2.21 -6.67 11.90
CA GLU A 132 -2.40 -6.98 13.32
C GLU A 132 -1.50 -6.13 14.22
N LEU A 133 -0.24 -5.92 13.80
CA LEU A 133 0.68 -5.00 14.44
C LEU A 133 0.10 -3.58 14.48
N ALA A 134 -0.34 -3.06 13.33
CA ALA A 134 -0.86 -1.71 13.22
C ALA A 134 -2.05 -1.48 14.18
N ARG A 135 -2.96 -2.46 14.26
CA ARG A 135 -4.14 -2.37 15.15
C ARG A 135 -3.76 -2.49 16.62
N SER A 136 -2.90 -3.43 16.97
CA SER A 136 -2.52 -3.71 18.37
C SER A 136 -1.66 -2.61 18.99
N GLU A 137 -0.94 -1.84 18.15
CA GLU A 137 -0.07 -0.75 18.60
C GLU A 137 -0.70 0.65 18.52
N ASP A 138 -1.95 0.78 18.04
CA ASP A 138 -2.60 2.07 17.85
C ASP A 138 -2.62 2.92 19.14
N ALA A 139 -3.05 2.32 20.25
CA ALA A 139 -3.05 2.99 21.54
C ALA A 139 -1.64 3.31 22.08
N ALA A 140 -0.66 2.44 21.82
CA ALA A 140 0.73 2.63 22.28
C ALA A 140 1.43 3.79 21.56
N PHE A 141 1.04 4.05 20.32
CA PHE A 141 1.49 5.20 19.52
C PHE A 141 0.49 6.38 19.57
N GLY A 142 -0.38 6.45 20.58
CA GLY A 142 -1.27 7.60 20.78
C GLY A 142 -2.27 7.84 19.64
N ASN A 143 -2.73 6.77 19.00
CA ASN A 143 -3.58 6.77 17.80
C ASN A 143 -2.91 7.39 16.55
N ALA A 144 -1.58 7.32 16.49
CA ALA A 144 -0.75 7.77 15.37
C ALA A 144 -0.14 6.59 14.59
N VAL A 145 -0.93 5.53 14.38
CA VAL A 145 -0.56 4.44 13.48
C VAL A 145 -1.19 4.65 12.11
N HIS A 146 -0.38 4.54 11.06
CA HIS A 146 -0.79 4.76 9.68
C HIS A 146 -0.41 3.55 8.84
N PHE A 147 -1.41 2.94 8.20
CA PHE A 147 -1.22 1.82 7.28
C PHE A 147 -1.32 2.31 5.83
N VAL A 148 -0.32 1.97 5.02
CA VAL A 148 -0.24 2.33 3.59
C VAL A 148 -0.13 1.06 2.77
N ASP A 149 -1.18 0.75 2.02
CA ASP A 149 -1.16 -0.30 1.00
C ASP A 149 -0.45 0.23 -0.26
N LEU A 150 0.72 -0.32 -0.56
CA LEU A 150 1.50 0.03 -1.76
C LEU A 150 1.31 -0.97 -2.92
N ALA A 151 0.45 -1.99 -2.74
CA ALA A 151 0.09 -2.88 -3.84
C ALA A 151 -0.42 -2.16 -5.11
N PRO A 152 -1.20 -1.06 -5.04
CA PRO A 152 -1.63 -0.34 -6.25
C PRO A 152 -0.57 0.62 -6.82
N VAL A 153 0.58 0.79 -6.15
CA VAL A 153 1.60 1.78 -6.52
C VAL A 153 2.64 1.13 -7.43
N ASP A 154 2.61 1.41 -8.73
CA ASP A 154 3.56 0.79 -9.68
C ASP A 154 4.89 1.53 -9.81
N ASP A 155 4.92 2.83 -9.50
CA ASP A 155 6.08 3.71 -9.68
C ASP A 155 6.59 4.20 -8.31
N PRO A 156 7.87 3.95 -7.98
CA PRO A 156 8.54 4.45 -6.78
C PRO A 156 8.34 5.94 -6.50
N ALA A 157 8.20 6.78 -7.53
CA ALA A 157 7.96 8.22 -7.36
C ALA A 157 6.64 8.52 -6.63
N HIS A 158 5.64 7.65 -6.75
CA HIS A 158 4.30 7.83 -6.18
C HIS A 158 4.15 7.32 -4.74
N VAL A 159 5.20 6.73 -4.16
CA VAL A 159 5.16 6.26 -2.75
C VAL A 159 4.90 7.42 -1.78
N ARG A 160 5.46 8.60 -2.05
CA ARG A 160 5.23 9.82 -1.25
C ARG A 160 3.76 10.21 -1.26
N ASP A 161 3.10 10.14 -2.42
CA ASP A 161 1.69 10.50 -2.57
C ASP A 161 0.77 9.50 -1.85
N ALA A 162 1.11 8.21 -1.90
CA ALA A 162 0.38 7.17 -1.17
C ALA A 162 0.47 7.38 0.35
N ILE A 163 1.68 7.67 0.86
CA ILE A 163 1.91 8.01 2.27
C ILE A 163 1.14 9.28 2.65
N GLY A 164 1.23 10.33 1.84
CA GLY A 164 0.49 11.58 2.05
C GLY A 164 -1.01 11.34 2.13
N THR A 165 -1.56 10.55 1.21
CA THR A 165 -2.99 10.20 1.19
C THR A 165 -3.41 9.48 2.47
N ALA A 166 -2.63 8.51 2.95
CA ALA A 166 -2.91 7.79 4.19
C ALA A 166 -2.87 8.71 5.43
N LEU A 167 -2.02 9.75 5.39
CA LEU A 167 -1.90 10.78 6.43
C LEU A 167 -2.92 11.92 6.29
N GLY A 168 -3.85 11.84 5.33
CA GLY A 168 -4.84 12.89 5.07
C GLY A 168 -4.22 14.19 4.54
N VAL A 169 -3.03 14.13 3.94
CA VAL A 169 -2.43 15.24 3.19
C VAL A 169 -3.24 15.45 1.92
N GLN A 170 -3.57 16.70 1.64
CA GLN A 170 -4.31 17.01 0.42
C GLN A 170 -3.42 16.76 -0.81
N PRO A 171 -3.95 16.11 -1.87
CA PRO A 171 -3.15 15.73 -3.03
C PRO A 171 -2.51 16.91 -3.78
N ASP A 172 -2.97 18.14 -3.54
CA ASP A 172 -2.53 19.42 -4.12
C ASP A 172 -1.61 20.22 -3.20
N SER A 173 -1.09 19.61 -2.12
CA SER A 173 -0.02 20.23 -1.34
C SER A 173 1.15 20.60 -2.25
N VAL A 174 1.53 21.87 -2.24
CA VAL A 174 2.69 22.40 -3.00
C VAL A 174 3.98 21.66 -2.60
N ASP A 175 4.05 21.22 -1.35
CA ASP A 175 5.11 20.36 -0.82
C ASP A 175 4.49 19.21 -0.01
N VAL A 176 4.37 18.03 -0.64
CA VAL A 176 3.81 16.82 -0.01
C VAL A 176 4.69 16.35 1.14
N MET A 177 6.02 16.43 1.02
CA MET A 177 6.94 15.93 2.04
C MET A 177 6.94 16.80 3.29
N ALA A 178 6.88 18.13 3.14
CA ALA A 178 6.72 19.03 4.27
C ALA A 178 5.40 18.79 5.02
N ALA A 179 4.31 18.54 4.28
CA ALA A 179 3.01 18.22 4.89
C ALA A 179 3.04 16.86 5.62
N ILE A 180 3.65 15.82 5.03
CA ILE A 180 3.88 14.53 5.68
C ILE A 180 4.67 14.72 6.98
N ARG A 181 5.78 15.46 6.93
CA ARG A 181 6.59 15.78 8.10
C ARG A 181 5.75 16.43 9.19
N SER A 182 4.94 17.44 8.84
CA SER A 182 4.07 18.11 9.80
C SER A 182 3.08 17.16 10.48
N ARG A 183 2.58 16.14 9.78
CA ARG A 183 1.67 15.13 10.36
C ARG A 183 2.39 14.17 11.31
N LEU A 184 3.62 13.79 10.97
CA LEU A 184 4.42 12.81 11.70
C LEU A 184 5.26 13.41 12.84
N SER A 185 5.35 14.74 12.96
CA SER A 185 6.20 15.41 13.96
C SER A 185 5.50 15.75 15.27
N SER A 186 4.19 15.46 15.41
CA SER A 186 3.40 15.79 16.60
C SER A 186 3.68 14.88 17.81
N GLY A 187 4.45 13.81 17.63
CA GLY A 187 4.77 12.82 18.66
C GLY A 187 5.34 11.53 18.06
N PRO A 188 5.44 10.45 18.84
CA PRO A 188 5.70 9.11 18.32
C PRO A 188 4.63 8.72 17.30
N ALA A 189 5.05 8.17 16.16
CA ALA A 189 4.17 7.69 15.11
C ALA A 189 4.70 6.40 14.51
N LEU A 190 3.80 5.51 14.10
CA LEU A 190 4.13 4.26 13.41
C LEU A 190 3.58 4.31 11.99
N LEU A 191 4.47 4.20 11.01
CA LEU A 191 4.09 4.10 9.60
C LEU A 191 4.34 2.68 9.10
N VAL A 192 3.27 1.98 8.72
CA VAL A 192 3.32 0.63 8.15
C VAL A 192 3.16 0.73 6.64
N LEU A 193 4.21 0.34 5.90
CA LEU A 193 4.24 0.30 4.44
C LEU A 193 4.13 -1.16 3.97
N ASP A 194 2.97 -1.53 3.44
CA ASP A 194 2.72 -2.90 3.00
C ASP A 194 2.98 -3.06 1.49
N THR A 195 3.50 -4.22 1.10
CA THR A 195 3.75 -4.61 -0.30
C THR A 195 4.82 -3.73 -0.97
N PHE A 196 6.00 -3.61 -0.34
CA PHE A 196 7.12 -2.82 -0.88
C PHE A 196 7.98 -3.57 -1.92
N GLU A 197 7.62 -4.81 -2.25
CA GLU A 197 8.46 -5.75 -3.01
C GLU A 197 8.86 -5.28 -4.41
N HIS A 198 8.01 -4.54 -5.10
CA HIS A 198 8.27 -3.96 -6.43
C HIS A 198 8.82 -2.52 -6.37
N LEU A 199 9.02 -1.99 -5.17
CA LEU A 199 9.33 -0.56 -4.92
C LEU A 199 10.70 -0.34 -4.29
N ALA A 200 11.64 -1.26 -4.45
CA ALA A 200 12.98 -1.15 -3.86
C ALA A 200 13.67 0.21 -4.12
N ARG A 201 13.45 0.82 -5.30
CA ARG A 201 13.98 2.14 -5.66
C ARG A 201 13.39 3.31 -4.84
N ALA A 202 12.29 3.10 -4.13
CA ALA A 202 11.68 4.07 -3.23
C ALA A 202 12.26 4.03 -1.81
N ALA A 203 13.17 3.10 -1.49
CA ALA A 203 13.79 3.02 -0.16
C ALA A 203 14.41 4.35 0.35
N PRO A 204 15.03 5.20 -0.49
CA PRO A 204 15.52 6.51 -0.03
C PRO A 204 14.44 7.41 0.58
N ILE A 205 13.18 7.29 0.15
CA ILE A 205 12.06 8.06 0.71
C ILE A 205 11.87 7.73 2.20
N ILE A 206 12.05 6.46 2.58
CA ILE A 206 11.93 6.02 3.97
C ILE A 206 13.09 6.61 4.80
N ALA A 207 14.31 6.60 4.25
CA ALA A 207 15.46 7.21 4.89
C ALA A 207 15.27 8.72 5.11
N ASP A 208 14.72 9.43 4.12
CA ASP A 208 14.40 10.85 4.24
C ASP A 208 13.38 11.08 5.37
N LEU A 209 12.29 10.32 5.40
CA LEU A 209 11.26 10.42 6.45
C LEU A 209 11.83 10.19 7.85
N LEU A 210 12.67 9.16 8.01
CA LEU A 210 13.34 8.87 9.27
C LEU A 210 14.33 9.97 9.70
N ALA A 211 15.00 10.62 8.74
CA ALA A 211 15.86 11.76 9.04
C ALA A 211 15.06 13.00 9.47
N MET A 212 13.90 13.24 8.84
CA MET A 212 13.08 14.43 9.08
C MET A 212 12.18 14.35 10.33
N CYS A 213 11.82 13.13 10.76
CA CYS A 213 10.87 12.88 11.85
C CYS A 213 11.51 12.00 12.94
N PRO A 214 12.22 12.55 13.95
CA PRO A 214 13.03 11.79 14.89
C PRO A 214 12.28 10.73 15.72
N THR A 215 10.97 10.91 15.91
CA THR A 215 10.09 10.01 16.69
C THR A 215 9.29 9.04 15.81
N LEU A 216 9.55 9.01 14.50
CA LEU A 216 8.93 8.09 13.57
C LEU A 216 9.59 6.71 13.63
N THR A 217 8.75 5.68 13.72
CA THR A 217 9.08 4.28 13.47
C THR A 217 8.40 3.83 12.18
N VAL A 218 9.14 3.14 11.29
CA VAL A 218 8.62 2.60 10.03
C VAL A 218 8.71 1.08 10.04
N VAL A 219 7.61 0.42 9.68
CA VAL A 219 7.58 -1.02 9.43
C VAL A 219 7.27 -1.24 7.96
N VAL A 220 8.05 -2.08 7.29
CA VAL A 220 7.87 -2.39 5.87
C VAL A 220 7.64 -3.88 5.69
N THR A 221 6.69 -4.28 4.83
CA THR A 221 6.62 -5.67 4.35
C THR A 221 7.27 -5.80 2.98
N SER A 222 8.18 -6.76 2.84
CA SER A 222 8.96 -6.94 1.60
C SER A 222 9.39 -8.40 1.41
N ARG A 223 9.79 -8.77 0.18
CA ARG A 223 10.45 -10.05 -0.10
C ARG A 223 11.97 -10.00 0.10
N SER A 224 12.54 -8.80 0.21
CA SER A 224 13.98 -8.60 0.35
C SER A 224 14.29 -7.38 1.23
N PRO A 225 15.45 -7.36 1.91
CA PRO A 225 15.86 -6.22 2.73
C PRO A 225 15.93 -4.91 1.93
N LEU A 226 15.61 -3.79 2.58
CA LEU A 226 15.71 -2.46 1.99
C LEU A 226 17.17 -1.98 1.91
N ARG A 227 18.07 -2.57 2.71
CA ARG A 227 19.49 -2.23 2.82
C ARG A 227 19.73 -0.79 3.29
N LEU A 228 18.85 -0.30 4.15
CA LEU A 228 18.98 1.00 4.78
C LEU A 228 19.75 0.87 6.11
N ARG A 229 20.42 1.96 6.52
CA ARG A 229 21.10 2.00 7.83
C ARG A 229 20.06 1.93 8.95
N GLY A 230 20.34 1.12 9.98
CA GLY A 230 19.43 0.92 11.11
C GLY A 230 18.21 0.04 10.79
N GLU A 231 18.21 -0.65 9.65
CA GLU A 231 17.17 -1.64 9.32
C GLU A 231 17.29 -2.87 10.22
N HIS A 232 16.24 -3.15 10.99
CA HIS A 232 16.05 -4.43 11.67
C HIS A 232 15.22 -5.36 10.81
N GLN A 233 15.67 -6.60 10.63
CA GLN A 233 14.98 -7.58 9.80
C GLN A 233 14.24 -8.59 10.67
N VAL A 234 12.99 -8.86 10.31
CA VAL A 234 12.15 -9.88 10.95
C VAL A 234 11.71 -10.85 9.86
N GLU A 235 12.36 -12.00 9.80
CA GLU A 235 12.05 -13.03 8.81
C GLU A 235 10.89 -13.90 9.27
N LEU A 236 9.88 -14.05 8.41
CA LEU A 236 8.77 -14.97 8.66
C LEU A 236 9.08 -16.32 8.04
N GLY A 237 9.16 -17.34 8.91
CA GLY A 237 9.20 -18.73 8.51
C GLY A 237 7.82 -19.26 8.12
N PRO A 238 7.72 -20.52 7.65
CA PRO A 238 6.45 -21.21 7.50
C PRO A 238 5.69 -21.33 8.83
N LEU A 239 4.39 -21.63 8.76
CA LEU A 239 3.59 -21.89 9.97
C LEU A 239 3.95 -23.26 10.52
N SER A 240 4.07 -23.38 11.84
CA SER A 240 4.37 -24.67 12.48
C SER A 240 3.33 -25.74 12.14
N ILE A 241 3.83 -26.92 11.78
CA ILE A 241 3.08 -28.17 11.63
C ILE A 241 3.04 -28.99 12.92
N ASP A 242 3.87 -28.64 13.91
CA ASP A 242 3.98 -29.34 15.19
C ASP A 242 2.96 -28.81 16.22
N GLY A 243 2.55 -29.68 17.16
CA GLY A 243 1.64 -29.32 18.25
C GLY A 243 0.22 -28.98 17.76
N ALA A 244 -0.30 -27.81 18.14
CA ALA A 244 -1.57 -27.25 17.64
C ALA A 244 -1.36 -26.63 16.24
N GLY A 245 -0.88 -27.45 15.29
CA GLY A 245 -0.29 -27.00 14.02
C GLY A 245 -1.13 -25.96 13.28
N ALA A 246 -0.70 -24.70 13.35
CA ALA A 246 -1.43 -23.58 12.77
C ALA A 246 -1.57 -23.70 11.25
N ALA A 247 -0.62 -24.38 10.59
CA ALA A 247 -0.70 -24.75 9.18
C ALA A 247 -1.92 -25.65 8.90
N LEU A 248 -2.14 -26.66 9.75
CA LEU A 248 -3.26 -27.59 9.66
C LEU A 248 -4.59 -26.89 9.96
N ASP A 249 -4.64 -26.03 10.98
CA ASP A 249 -5.83 -25.26 11.30
C ASP A 249 -6.20 -24.28 10.19
N LEU A 250 -5.22 -23.59 9.60
CA LEU A 250 -5.43 -22.72 8.45
C LEU A 250 -5.94 -23.53 7.26
N PHE A 251 -5.35 -24.69 6.97
CA PHE A 251 -5.81 -25.57 5.89
C PHE A 251 -7.27 -25.97 6.12
N LEU A 252 -7.61 -26.47 7.30
CA LEU A 252 -8.97 -26.91 7.64
C LEU A 252 -9.97 -25.76 7.58
N GLN A 253 -9.59 -24.58 8.05
CA GLN A 253 -10.41 -23.37 7.96
C GLN A 253 -10.74 -23.04 6.50
N ARG A 254 -9.74 -23.08 5.61
CA ARG A 254 -9.91 -22.78 4.18
C ARG A 254 -10.67 -23.89 3.45
N ALA A 255 -10.36 -25.15 3.75
CA ALA A 255 -11.02 -26.31 3.17
C ALA A 255 -12.52 -26.32 3.49
N ARG A 256 -12.89 -26.07 4.75
CA ARG A 256 -14.31 -25.99 5.17
C ARG A 256 -15.04 -24.80 4.55
N ALA A 257 -14.37 -23.66 4.42
CA ALA A 257 -14.95 -22.48 3.76
C ALA A 257 -15.25 -22.72 2.27
N ALA A 258 -14.40 -23.50 1.58
CA ALA A 258 -14.60 -23.86 0.18
C ALA A 258 -15.57 -25.05 0.00
N ARG A 259 -15.50 -26.05 0.88
CA ARG A 259 -16.30 -27.28 0.86
C ARG A 259 -16.61 -27.75 2.30
N PRO A 260 -17.79 -27.42 2.85
CA PRO A 260 -18.15 -27.74 4.23
C PRO A 260 -18.10 -29.23 4.60
N GLN A 261 -18.26 -30.13 3.62
CA GLN A 261 -18.31 -31.59 3.84
C GLN A 261 -16.93 -32.28 3.87
N LEU A 262 -15.82 -31.55 3.66
CA LEU A 262 -14.49 -32.16 3.42
C LEU A 262 -13.78 -32.70 4.68
N ALA A 263 -14.34 -32.56 5.88
CA ALA A 263 -13.61 -32.75 7.14
C ALA A 263 -14.00 -34.05 7.90
N GLY A 264 -13.76 -35.21 7.28
CA GLY A 264 -13.76 -36.50 7.97
C GLY A 264 -12.38 -36.82 8.59
N ALA A 265 -12.34 -37.70 9.60
CA ALA A 265 -11.09 -38.12 10.27
C ALA A 265 -10.05 -38.69 9.29
N ASP A 266 -10.49 -39.35 8.21
CA ASP A 266 -9.63 -39.95 7.18
C ASP A 266 -8.81 -38.93 6.38
N ALA A 267 -9.26 -37.67 6.29
CA ALA A 267 -8.55 -36.62 5.56
C ALA A 267 -7.36 -36.04 6.33
N MET A 268 -7.31 -36.21 7.66
CA MET A 268 -6.33 -35.54 8.52
C MET A 268 -4.88 -35.99 8.26
N GLY A 269 -4.66 -37.26 7.94
CA GLY A 269 -3.33 -37.77 7.56
C GLY A 269 -2.82 -37.11 6.29
N PHE A 270 -3.65 -37.06 5.25
CA PHE A 270 -3.30 -36.45 3.97
C PHE A 270 -3.08 -34.93 4.07
N ILE A 271 -3.87 -34.23 4.88
CA ILE A 271 -3.68 -32.79 5.09
C ILE A 271 -2.35 -32.51 5.78
N ARG A 272 -1.96 -33.34 6.77
CA ARG A 272 -0.65 -33.20 7.44
C ARG A 272 0.50 -33.41 6.46
N GLU A 273 0.41 -34.41 5.58
CA GLU A 273 1.40 -34.65 4.53
C GLU A 273 1.51 -33.46 3.56
N ILE A 274 0.37 -32.87 3.14
CA ILE A 274 0.38 -31.67 2.30
C ILE A 274 1.06 -30.51 3.01
N CYS A 275 0.74 -30.26 4.28
CA CYS A 275 1.36 -29.17 5.05
C CYS A 275 2.87 -29.37 5.18
N ALA A 276 3.32 -30.58 5.52
CA ALA A 276 4.75 -30.90 5.63
C ALA A 276 5.51 -30.83 4.30
N ALA A 277 4.83 -30.95 3.16
CA ALA A 277 5.44 -30.82 1.84
C ALA A 277 5.58 -29.36 1.35
N LEU A 278 4.99 -28.40 2.08
CA LEU A 278 5.02 -26.96 1.74
C LEU A 278 5.97 -26.15 2.64
N ASP A 279 6.57 -26.78 3.64
CA ASP A 279 7.65 -26.23 4.48
C ASP A 279 9.01 -26.30 3.76
#